data_AF-A0A2T5HT84-F1
#
_entry.id   AF-A0A2T5HT84-F1
#
_cell.length_a   1.000
_cell.length_b   1.000
_cell.length_c   1.000
_cell.angle_alpha   90.00
_cell.angle_beta   90.00
_cell.angle_gamma   90.00
#
_symmetry.space_group_name_H-M   'P 1'
#
loop_
_entity.id
_entity.type
_entity.pdbx_description
1 polymer ?
#
loop_
_entity_poly.entity_id
_entity_poly.type
_entity_poly.pdbx_seq_one_letter_code
_entity_poly.pdbx_strand_id
1 'polypeptide(L)'
;MTDLGTLGGDYSEVTGINDSGEVVGQSTTATGEMHSFIFSHGGMTDLSLLAPVVAAGWTDLFASSINNNGQIVGSGQRHGNHEAFLLSFTTAVPEPETYLMLLSGLGLIGYLARRRKEMAI
;
A
#
# COMPACT_ATOMS: atom_id res chain seq x y z
N MET A 1 14.32 14.22 -15.96
CA MET A 1 14.44 14.27 -14.49
C MET A 1 13.04 14.46 -13.94
N THR A 2 12.68 13.71 -12.90
CA THR A 2 11.35 13.75 -12.28
C THR A 2 11.52 14.12 -10.83
N ASP A 3 10.80 15.15 -10.39
CA ASP A 3 10.75 15.54 -8.98
C ASP A 3 9.73 14.65 -8.25
N LEU A 4 10.14 14.07 -7.11
CA LEU A 4 9.26 13.24 -6.27
C LEU A 4 8.62 14.05 -5.13
N GLY A 5 9.11 15.26 -4.87
CA GLY A 5 8.69 16.12 -3.78
C GLY A 5 9.19 15.67 -2.40
N THR A 6 8.45 16.10 -1.38
CA THR A 6 8.71 15.84 0.04
C THR A 6 7.40 15.54 0.76
N LEU A 7 7.47 15.12 2.03
CA LEU A 7 6.31 15.02 2.93
C LEU A 7 5.88 16.39 3.51
N GLY A 8 6.21 17.48 2.81
CA GLY A 8 5.86 18.85 3.18
C GLY A 8 7.01 19.68 3.79
N GLY A 9 8.17 19.07 4.03
CA GLY A 9 9.40 19.78 4.39
C GLY A 9 10.25 20.16 3.17
N ASP A 10 11.55 20.40 3.37
CA ASP A 10 12.49 20.88 2.36
C ASP A 10 13.53 19.84 1.91
N TYR A 11 13.50 18.64 2.48
CA TYR A 11 14.45 17.57 2.22
C TYR A 11 13.76 16.24 1.86
N SER A 12 14.32 15.55 0.87
CA SER A 12 14.07 14.13 0.62
C SER A 12 15.30 13.44 0.03
N GLU A 13 15.47 12.17 0.37
CA GLU A 13 16.50 11.28 -0.18
C GLU A 13 15.92 9.91 -0.47
N VAL A 14 16.48 9.22 -1.47
CA VAL A 14 16.02 7.91 -1.93
C VAL A 14 17.01 6.83 -1.49
N THR A 15 16.50 5.73 -0.95
CA THR A 15 17.30 4.56 -0.54
C THR A 15 17.11 3.36 -1.46
N GLY A 16 15.97 3.26 -2.15
CA GLY A 16 15.70 2.15 -3.06
C GLY A 16 14.63 2.45 -4.11
N ILE A 17 14.70 1.72 -5.22
CA ILE A 17 13.71 1.74 -6.31
C ILE A 17 13.55 0.31 -6.85
N ASN A 18 12.33 -0.06 -7.24
CA ASN A 18 12.05 -1.35 -7.91
C ASN A 18 11.68 -1.18 -9.39
N ASP A 19 11.53 -2.31 -10.11
CA ASP A 19 11.24 -2.31 -11.55
C ASP A 19 9.86 -1.73 -11.91
N SER A 20 8.94 -1.66 -10.95
CA SER A 20 7.63 -1.01 -11.11
C SER A 20 7.71 0.52 -10.98
N GLY A 21 8.89 1.06 -10.69
CA GLY A 21 9.10 2.50 -10.47
C GLY A 21 8.64 2.99 -9.10
N GLU A 22 8.37 2.09 -8.15
CA GLU A 22 8.10 2.46 -6.77
C GLU A 22 9.43 2.79 -6.07
N VAL A 23 9.44 3.90 -5.32
CA VAL A 23 10.65 4.43 -4.70
C VAL A 23 10.45 4.51 -3.20
N VAL A 24 11.46 4.13 -2.42
CA VAL A 24 11.48 4.30 -0.97
C VAL A 24 12.63 5.19 -0.55
N GLY A 25 12.48 5.85 0.60
CA GLY A 25 13.49 6.77 1.10
C GLY A 25 13.04 7.49 2.36
N GLN A 26 13.68 8.62 2.64
CA GLN A 26 13.35 9.49 3.76
C GLN A 26 12.98 10.88 3.28
N SER A 27 12.03 11.53 3.95
CA SER A 27 11.69 12.92 3.69
C SER A 27 11.33 13.64 4.98
N THR A 28 11.71 14.92 5.04
CA THR A 28 11.24 15.81 6.10
C THR A 28 9.76 16.13 5.89
N THR A 29 8.98 16.02 6.96
CA THR A 29 7.59 16.44 7.03
C THR A 29 7.48 17.97 7.16
N ALA A 30 6.26 18.50 7.08
CA ALA A 30 5.98 19.92 7.35
C ALA A 30 6.35 20.37 8.79
N THR A 31 6.43 19.44 9.75
CA THR A 31 6.88 19.70 11.13
C THR A 31 8.40 19.63 11.29
N GLY A 32 9.14 19.26 10.23
CA GLY A 32 10.59 19.11 10.23
C GLY A 32 11.08 17.73 10.72
N GLU A 33 10.18 16.78 10.94
CA GLU A 33 10.51 15.41 11.35
C GLU A 33 10.93 14.59 10.13
N MET A 34 11.90 13.69 10.29
CA MET A 34 12.38 12.85 9.19
C MET A 34 11.65 11.51 9.18
N HIS A 35 10.81 11.28 8.17
CA HIS A 35 9.99 10.08 8.06
C HIS A 35 10.35 9.26 6.82
N SER A 36 10.21 7.93 6.92
CA SER A 36 10.33 7.06 5.75
C SER A 36 9.10 7.18 4.84
N PHE A 37 9.30 7.21 3.53
CA PHE A 37 8.23 7.27 2.54
C PHE A 37 8.28 6.12 1.54
N ILE A 38 7.15 5.87 0.89
CA ILE A 38 7.06 5.21 -0.42
C ILE A 38 6.43 6.19 -1.43
N PHE A 39 7.08 6.38 -2.57
CA PHE A 39 6.52 7.07 -3.73
C PHE A 39 5.99 6.02 -4.70
N SER A 40 4.69 6.04 -4.93
CA SER A 40 4.02 5.16 -5.88
C SER A 40 2.84 5.90 -6.51
N HIS A 41 2.45 5.52 -7.73
CA HIS A 41 1.29 6.11 -8.41
C HIS A 41 1.31 7.65 -8.49
N GLY A 42 2.51 8.25 -8.54
CA GLY A 42 2.70 9.70 -8.61
C GLY A 42 2.58 10.45 -7.27
N GLY A 43 2.48 9.75 -6.14
CA GLY A 43 2.36 10.37 -4.82
C GLY A 43 3.30 9.78 -3.78
N MET A 44 3.78 10.64 -2.87
CA MET A 44 4.58 10.26 -1.71
C MET A 44 3.67 9.94 -0.53
N THR A 45 3.82 8.74 0.03
CA THR A 45 3.08 8.26 1.21
C THR A 45 4.06 8.06 2.37
N ASP A 46 3.74 8.61 3.54
CA ASP A 46 4.47 8.37 4.77
C ASP A 46 4.21 6.95 5.29
N LEU A 47 5.27 6.15 5.44
CA LEU A 47 5.17 4.77 5.92
C LEU A 47 4.72 4.70 7.39
N SER A 48 5.04 5.72 8.19
CA SER A 48 4.72 5.79 9.62
C SER A 48 3.22 5.94 9.87
N LEU A 49 2.48 6.41 8.86
CA LEU A 49 1.02 6.62 8.92
C LEU A 49 0.22 5.43 8.41
N LEU A 50 0.87 4.39 7.90
CA LEU A 50 0.19 3.21 7.36
C LEU A 50 -0.50 2.43 8.49
N ALA A 51 -1.77 2.10 8.30
CA ALA A 51 -2.56 1.32 9.25
C ALA A 51 -1.85 0.04 9.78
N PRO A 52 -1.23 -0.82 8.94
CA PRO A 52 -0.51 -1.99 9.45
C PRO A 52 0.73 -1.64 10.29
N VAL A 53 1.42 -0.54 9.98
CA VAL A 53 2.60 -0.06 10.73
C VAL A 53 2.17 0.43 12.11
N VAL A 54 1.15 1.31 12.15
CA VAL A 54 0.59 1.84 13.38
C VAL A 54 0.02 0.73 14.26
N ALA A 55 -0.75 -0.18 13.69
CA ALA A 55 -1.36 -1.29 14.44
C ALA A 55 -0.31 -2.26 15.03
N ALA A 56 0.82 -2.43 14.35
CA ALA A 56 1.93 -3.25 14.84
C ALA A 56 2.87 -2.50 15.80
N GLY A 57 2.61 -1.22 16.09
CA GLY A 57 3.34 -0.41 17.07
C GLY A 57 4.75 -0.05 16.63
N TRP A 58 4.98 0.08 15.33
CA TRP A 58 6.25 0.53 14.78
C TRP A 58 6.33 2.06 14.72
N THR A 59 7.49 2.62 15.06
CA THR A 59 7.82 4.04 14.94
C THR A 59 9.26 4.22 14.44
N ASP A 60 9.68 5.45 14.15
CA ASP A 60 11.05 5.81 13.74
C ASP A 60 11.59 4.91 12.62
N LEU A 61 10.80 4.74 11.57
CA LEU A 61 11.12 3.84 10.46
C LEU A 61 12.26 4.40 9.60
N PHE A 62 13.17 3.51 9.21
CA PHE A 62 14.18 3.69 8.17
C PHE A 62 14.04 2.59 7.11
N ALA A 63 13.43 2.92 5.96
CA ALA A 63 13.36 2.03 4.82
C ALA A 63 14.72 1.97 4.10
N SER A 64 15.32 0.79 4.00
CA SER A 64 16.65 0.61 3.41
C SER A 64 16.61 0.08 1.97
N SER A 65 15.57 -0.65 1.59
CA SER A 65 15.41 -1.18 0.23
C SER A 65 13.97 -1.62 -0.04
N ILE A 66 13.64 -1.71 -1.33
CA ILE A 66 12.40 -2.26 -1.85
C ILE A 66 12.73 -3.28 -2.95
N ASN A 67 11.99 -4.39 -3.02
CA ASN A 67 12.11 -5.37 -4.10
C ASN A 67 10.98 -5.26 -5.13
N ASN A 68 11.09 -6.03 -6.21
CA ASN A 68 10.09 -6.05 -7.30
C ASN A 68 8.71 -6.62 -6.91
N ASN A 69 8.58 -7.20 -5.73
CA ASN A 69 7.28 -7.63 -5.18
C ASN A 69 6.63 -6.53 -4.32
N GLY A 70 7.17 -5.31 -4.33
CA GLY A 70 6.69 -4.20 -3.50
C GLY A 70 7.00 -4.38 -2.01
N GLN A 71 7.90 -5.31 -1.64
CA GLN A 71 8.25 -5.54 -0.25
C GLN A 71 9.37 -4.59 0.17
N ILE A 72 9.19 -3.91 1.28
CA ILE A 72 10.15 -2.96 1.85
C ILE A 72 10.83 -3.60 3.04
N VAL A 73 12.15 -3.52 3.09
CA VAL A 73 12.94 -3.88 4.27
C VAL A 73 13.53 -2.64 4.92
N GLY A 74 13.77 -2.71 6.23
CA GLY A 74 14.27 -1.57 6.98
C GLY A 74 14.48 -1.88 8.44
N SER A 75 14.68 -0.84 9.24
CA SER A 75 14.68 -0.91 10.69
C SER A 75 13.79 0.18 11.29
N GLY A 76 13.37 -0.02 12.53
CA GLY A 76 12.54 0.95 13.25
C GLY A 76 12.45 0.59 14.72
N GLN A 77 11.78 1.44 15.49
CA GLN A 77 11.47 1.15 16.88
C GLN A 77 10.20 0.32 16.97
N ARG A 78 10.25 -0.74 17.79
CA ARG A 78 9.08 -1.53 18.17
C ARG A 78 9.22 -2.00 19.61
N HIS A 79 8.22 -1.72 20.44
CA HIS A 79 8.22 -2.10 21.87
C HIS A 79 9.47 -1.65 22.65
N GLY A 80 10.06 -0.51 22.30
CA GLY A 80 11.27 0.02 22.93
C GLY A 80 12.59 -0.59 22.44
N ASN A 81 12.56 -1.47 21.44
CA ASN A 81 13.73 -2.04 20.79
C ASN A 81 13.87 -1.53 19.36
N HIS A 82 15.12 -1.37 18.91
CA HIS A 82 15.40 -1.15 17.49
C HIS A 82 15.43 -2.50 16.77
N GLU A 83 14.44 -2.75 15.92
CA GLU A 83 14.20 -4.03 15.24
C GLU A 83 14.22 -3.85 13.72
N ALA A 84 14.59 -4.91 12.98
CA ALA A 84 14.46 -4.95 11.54
C ALA A 84 13.02 -5.34 11.15
N PHE A 85 12.50 -4.77 10.07
CA PHE A 85 11.17 -5.09 9.55
C PHE A 85 11.19 -5.53 8.08
N LEU A 86 10.20 -6.32 7.72
CA LEU A 86 9.75 -6.55 6.34
C LEU A 86 8.30 -6.07 6.26
N LEU A 87 8.05 -5.02 5.49
CA LEU A 87 6.72 -4.49 5.21
C LEU A 87 6.29 -5.03 3.85
N SER A 88 5.23 -5.82 3.83
CA SER A 88 4.62 -6.35 2.60
C SER A 88 3.24 -5.73 2.42
N PHE A 89 3.04 -5.03 1.30
CA PHE A 89 1.71 -4.59 0.89
C PHE A 89 1.03 -5.75 0.17
N THR A 90 -0.03 -6.31 0.74
CA THR A 90 -1.00 -7.01 -0.08
C THR A 90 -2.04 -5.98 -0.47
N THR A 91 -2.10 -5.62 -1.76
CA THR A 91 -3.27 -4.94 -2.26
C THR A 91 -4.41 -5.95 -2.14
N ALA A 92 -5.26 -5.80 -1.13
CA ALA A 92 -6.55 -6.47 -1.11
C ALA A 92 -7.41 -5.84 -2.21
N VAL A 93 -7.10 -6.16 -3.46
CA VAL A 93 -7.85 -5.76 -4.64
C VAL A 93 -8.82 -6.90 -4.90
N PRO A 94 -10.12 -6.74 -4.62
CA PRO A 94 -11.09 -7.47 -5.42
C PRO A 94 -10.95 -6.92 -6.84
N GLU A 95 -10.38 -7.73 -7.73
CA GLU A 95 -10.32 -7.43 -9.16
C GLU A 95 -11.71 -6.94 -9.61
N PRO A 96 -11.83 -5.83 -10.36
CA PRO A 96 -13.13 -5.37 -10.89
C PRO A 96 -13.91 -6.49 -11.59
N GLU A 97 -13.18 -7.42 -12.20
CA GLU A 97 -13.66 -8.65 -12.82
C GLU A 97 -14.37 -9.59 -11.84
N THR A 98 -13.92 -9.66 -10.59
CA THR A 98 -14.56 -10.44 -9.52
C THR A 98 -15.94 -9.89 -9.19
N TYR A 99 -16.10 -8.56 -9.17
CA TYR A 99 -17.41 -7.94 -9.00
C TYR A 99 -18.31 -8.15 -10.22
N LEU A 100 -17.78 -8.04 -11.44
CA LEU A 100 -18.53 -8.33 -12.65
C LEU A 100 -18.94 -9.81 -12.74
N MET A 101 -18.07 -10.73 -12.32
CA MET A 101 -18.36 -12.16 -12.24
C MET A 101 -19.41 -12.47 -11.17
N LEU A 102 -19.34 -11.82 -10.02
CA LEU A 102 -20.36 -11.94 -8.97
C LEU A 102 -21.72 -11.40 -9.45
N LEU A 103 -21.75 -10.20 -10.04
CA LEU A 103 -22.98 -9.59 -10.55
C LEU A 103 -23.60 -10.39 -11.70
N SER A 104 -22.78 -10.90 -12.61
CA SER A 104 -23.25 -11.77 -13.70
C SER A 104 -23.78 -13.11 -13.18
N GLY A 105 -23.10 -13.72 -12.20
CA GLY A 105 -23.58 -14.93 -11.51
C GLY A 105 -24.93 -14.71 -10.81
N LEU A 106 -25.06 -13.62 -10.05
CA LEU A 106 -26.32 -13.25 -9.37
C LEU A 106 -27.44 -12.94 -10.38
N GLY A 107 -27.12 -12.26 -11.48
CA GLY A 107 -28.06 -11.99 -12.57
C GLY A 107 -28.59 -13.27 -13.22
N LEU A 108 -27.70 -14.23 -13.49
CA LEU A 108 -28.07 -15.54 -14.04
C LEU A 108 -28.96 -16.34 -13.08
N ILE A 109 -28.62 -16.37 -11.78
CA ILE A 109 -29.43 -17.04 -10.75
C ILE A 109 -30.82 -16.41 -10.67
N GLY A 110 -30.91 -15.07 -10.66
CA GLY A 110 -32.19 -14.36 -10.66
C GLY A 110 -33.04 -14.68 -11.89
N TYR A 111 -32.44 -14.70 -13.07
CA TYR A 111 -33.12 -15.07 -14.33
C TYR A 111 -33.64 -16.51 -14.30
N LEU A 112 -32.82 -17.47 -13.86
CA LEU A 112 -33.20 -18.87 -13.76
C LEU A 112 -34.32 -19.08 -12.73
N ALA A 113 -34.25 -18.40 -11.58
CA ALA A 113 -35.31 -18.44 -10.58
C ALA A 113 -36.65 -17.90 -11.10
N ARG A 114 -36.61 -16.85 -11.93
CA ARG A 114 -37.81 -16.31 -12.60
C ARG A 114 -38.42 -17.30 -13.60
N ARG A 115 -37.63 -17.91 -14.48
CA ARG A 115 -38.13 -18.91 -15.45
C ARG A 115 -38.76 -20.12 -14.77
N ARG A 116 -38.23 -20.56 -13.63
CA ARG A 116 -38.81 -21.69 -12.88
C ARG A 116 -40.18 -21.37 -12.28
N LYS A 117 -40.45 -20.11 -11.92
CA LYS A 117 -41.79 -19.67 -11.48
C LYS A 117 -42.79 -19.61 -12.64
N GLU A 118 -42.34 -19.18 -13.82
CA GLU A 118 -43.20 -19.07 -15.01
C GLU A 118 -43.61 -20.43 -15.59
N MET A 119 -42.83 -21.50 -15.36
CA MET A 119 -43.14 -22.87 -15.81
C MET A 119 -43.89 -23.73 -14.78
N ALA A 120 -44.21 -23.18 -13.60
CA ALA A 120 -44.92 -23.89 -12.52
C ALA A 120 -46.42 -23.54 -12.44
N ILE A 121 -46.96 -22.88 -13.48
CA ILE A 121 -48.38 -22.57 -13.69
C ILE A 121 -48.85 -23.43 -14.87
#